data_AF-A0A317VCR0-F1
#
_entry.id   AF-A0A317VCR0-F1
#
_cell.length_a   1.000
_cell.length_b   1.000
_cell.length_c   1.000
_cell.angle_alpha   90.00
_cell.angle_beta   90.00
_cell.angle_gamma   90.00
#
_symmetry.space_group_name_H-M   'P 1'
#
loop_
_entity.id
_entity.type
_entity.pdbx_description
1 polymer ?
#
loop_
_entity_poly.entity_id
_entity_poly.type
_entity_poly.pdbx_seq_one_letter_code
_entity_poly.pdbx_strand_id
1 'polypeptide(L)'
;MARNEINTPVILSSFKTRIDDLLTSPPPSTHIEALAYTQSLILYQIMRLFDGDIHARVSAEPLIPVLKTAALNLLSLVHFPAVEAETDSSAPMEAVMQSWSDWVYQESARRTALFSFYLIQIYRLIIGENNLSCDGRLGLNHSWYLSAQLWNAQTAFDFAVAWNENQHFLICNADFVGALQSARPADVDLFGRMLLSTVLGVDQAKAWFYSRGAIL
;
A
#
# COMPACT_ATOMS: atom_id res chain seq x y z
N MET A 1 -25.19 8.68 5.50
CA MET A 1 -26.07 9.35 4.52
C MET A 1 -25.42 9.20 3.15
N ALA A 2 -26.12 8.64 2.15
CA ALA A 2 -25.53 8.45 0.81
C ALA A 2 -25.50 9.79 0.03
N ARG A 3 -24.54 9.94 -0.89
CA ARG A 3 -24.44 11.09 -1.80
C ARG A 3 -25.71 11.18 -2.68
N ASN A 4 -26.27 12.37 -2.84
CA ASN A 4 -27.39 12.68 -3.71
C ASN A 4 -27.19 14.07 -4.34
N GLU A 5 -28.05 14.45 -5.27
CA GLU A 5 -27.93 15.73 -6.00
C GLU A 5 -27.97 16.95 -5.07
N ILE A 6 -28.65 16.84 -3.93
CA ILE A 6 -28.81 17.93 -2.95
C ILE A 6 -27.53 18.13 -2.13
N ASN A 7 -26.89 17.05 -1.66
CA ASN A 7 -25.70 17.14 -0.80
C ASN A 7 -24.38 17.17 -1.58
N THR A 8 -24.39 16.83 -2.87
CA THR A 8 -23.18 16.79 -3.71
C THR A 8 -22.40 18.11 -3.72
N PRO A 9 -23.00 19.29 -3.94
CA PRO A 9 -22.23 20.55 -3.96
C PRO A 9 -21.50 20.84 -2.64
N VAL A 10 -22.14 20.53 -1.51
CA VAL A 10 -21.57 20.74 -0.16
C VAL A 10 -20.43 19.77 0.12
N ILE A 11 -20.57 18.52 -0.32
CA ILE A 11 -19.53 17.49 -0.20
C ILE A 11 -18.30 17.90 -1.03
N LEU A 12 -18.51 18.31 -2.29
CA LEU A 12 -17.42 18.71 -3.18
C LEU A 12 -16.69 19.97 -2.71
N SER A 13 -17.43 20.97 -2.19
CA SER A 13 -16.79 22.17 -1.63
C SER A 13 -15.96 21.81 -0.39
N SER A 14 -16.48 20.96 0.50
CA SER A 14 -15.77 20.49 1.68
C SER A 14 -14.49 19.74 1.31
N PHE A 15 -14.56 18.84 0.31
CA PHE A 15 -13.37 18.14 -0.20
C PHE A 15 -12.34 19.09 -0.79
N LYS A 16 -12.78 20.07 -1.59
CA LYS A 16 -11.87 21.06 -2.16
C LYS A 16 -11.13 21.84 -1.06
N THR A 17 -11.86 22.36 -0.06
CA THR A 17 -11.25 23.08 1.06
C THR A 17 -10.23 22.22 1.80
N ARG A 18 -10.55 20.95 2.10
CA ARG A 18 -9.61 20.07 2.82
C ARG A 18 -8.36 19.75 2.03
N ILE A 19 -8.47 19.65 0.71
CA ILE A 19 -7.31 19.43 -0.15
C ILE A 19 -6.46 20.70 -0.20
N ASP A 20 -7.08 21.87 -0.33
CA ASP A 20 -6.37 23.14 -0.32
C ASP A 20 -5.67 23.38 1.04
N ASP A 21 -6.29 23.02 2.17
CA ASP A 21 -5.68 23.02 3.51
C ASP A 21 -4.46 22.07 3.58
N LEU A 22 -4.60 20.84 3.04
CA LEU A 22 -3.51 19.85 3.03
C LEU A 22 -2.34 20.29 2.14
N LEU A 23 -2.62 20.95 1.02
CA LEU A 23 -1.58 21.41 0.09
C LEU A 23 -0.85 22.64 0.61
N THR A 24 -1.48 23.43 1.48
CA THR A 24 -0.90 24.64 2.09
C THR A 24 -0.28 24.37 3.47
N SER A 25 -0.48 23.17 4.03
CA SER A 25 0.09 22.80 5.33
C SER A 25 1.62 22.80 5.30
N PRO A 26 2.29 23.09 6.43
CA PRO A 26 3.74 22.98 6.51
C PRO A 26 4.19 21.54 6.18
N PRO A 27 5.43 21.37 5.67
CA PRO A 27 5.98 20.04 5.42
C PRO A 27 5.94 19.17 6.69
N PRO A 28 5.68 17.86 6.56
CA PRO A 28 5.74 16.94 7.69
C PRO A 28 7.06 17.03 8.44
N SER A 29 7.00 17.15 9.77
CA SER A 29 8.17 17.32 10.64
C SER A 29 8.60 16.01 11.30
N THR A 30 7.68 15.04 11.39
CA THR A 30 7.94 13.71 11.96
C THR A 30 7.68 12.61 10.95
N HIS A 31 8.25 11.43 11.22
CA HIS A 31 8.03 10.21 10.44
C HIS A 31 6.55 9.83 10.32
N ILE A 32 5.81 9.91 11.43
CA ILE A 32 4.38 9.60 11.46
C ILE A 32 3.55 10.64 10.69
N GLU A 33 3.93 11.92 10.75
CA GLU A 33 3.29 12.97 9.94
C GLU A 33 3.54 12.74 8.45
N ALA A 34 4.74 12.32 8.04
CA ALA A 34 5.04 12.02 6.64
C ALA A 34 4.18 10.88 6.10
N LEU A 35 3.98 9.84 6.91
CA LEU A 35 3.08 8.74 6.60
C LEU A 35 1.63 9.21 6.47
N ALA A 36 1.11 9.93 7.48
CA ALA A 36 -0.27 10.42 7.51
C ALA A 36 -0.56 11.41 6.37
N TYR A 37 0.41 12.28 6.05
CA TYR A 37 0.33 13.21 4.94
C TYR A 37 0.20 12.47 3.60
N THR A 38 1.06 11.48 3.37
CA THR A 38 1.02 10.67 2.14
C THR A 38 -0.29 9.87 2.04
N GLN A 39 -0.75 9.27 3.13
CA GLN A 39 -2.04 8.56 3.17
C GLN A 39 -3.22 9.49 2.88
N SER A 40 -3.19 10.72 3.40
CA SER A 40 -4.22 11.72 3.12
C SER A 40 -4.25 12.10 1.64
N LEU A 41 -3.09 12.30 1.01
CA LEU A 41 -2.99 12.58 -0.43
C LEU A 41 -3.56 11.41 -1.26
N ILE A 42 -3.25 10.17 -0.90
CA ILE A 42 -3.81 8.97 -1.55
C ILE A 42 -5.34 8.97 -1.46
N LEU A 43 -5.89 9.19 -0.26
CA LEU A 43 -7.34 9.20 -0.05
C LEU A 43 -8.03 10.26 -0.92
N TYR A 44 -7.50 11.49 -0.93
CA TYR A 44 -8.04 12.56 -1.76
C TYR A 44 -7.88 12.28 -3.26
N GLN A 45 -6.78 11.65 -3.67
CA GLN A 45 -6.58 11.24 -5.06
C GLN A 45 -7.62 10.19 -5.48
N ILE A 46 -7.86 9.15 -4.66
CA ILE A 46 -8.90 8.14 -4.90
C ILE A 46 -10.27 8.82 -4.99
N MET A 47 -10.62 9.66 -4.02
CA MET A 47 -11.91 10.36 -4.01
C MET A 47 -12.12 11.16 -5.31
N ARG A 48 -11.11 11.89 -5.80
CA ARG A 48 -11.21 12.66 -7.05
C ARG A 48 -11.32 11.78 -8.29
N LEU A 49 -10.54 10.70 -8.37
CA LEU A 49 -10.55 9.79 -9.53
C LEU A 49 -11.90 9.07 -9.70
N PHE A 50 -12.55 8.72 -8.59
CA PHE A 50 -13.80 7.95 -8.57
C PHE A 50 -15.07 8.78 -8.34
N ASP A 51 -14.99 10.11 -8.31
CA ASP A 51 -16.17 10.98 -8.08
C ASP A 51 -17.21 10.97 -9.23
N GLY A 52 -16.88 10.35 -10.37
CA GLY A 52 -17.79 10.16 -11.50
C GLY A 52 -17.96 11.36 -12.44
N ASP A 53 -17.47 12.54 -12.04
CA ASP A 53 -17.43 13.75 -12.86
C ASP A 53 -16.10 13.83 -13.64
N ILE A 54 -16.17 14.06 -14.96
CA ILE A 54 -15.01 14.30 -15.81
C ILE A 54 -14.20 15.51 -15.32
N HIS A 55 -14.87 16.54 -14.78
CA HIS A 55 -14.21 17.70 -14.20
C HIS A 55 -13.46 17.37 -12.91
N ALA A 56 -13.93 16.38 -12.13
CA ALA A 56 -13.21 15.89 -10.95
C ALA A 56 -11.91 15.16 -11.32
N ARG A 57 -11.86 14.51 -12.50
CA ARG A 57 -10.64 13.87 -13.03
C ARG A 57 -9.59 14.89 -13.48
N VAL A 58 -9.99 15.92 -14.21
CA VAL A 58 -9.10 17.05 -14.57
C VAL A 58 -8.58 17.75 -13.31
N SER A 59 -9.43 17.86 -12.29
CA SER A 59 -9.05 18.41 -10.99
C SER A 59 -8.06 17.52 -10.22
N ALA A 60 -7.90 16.24 -10.57
CA ALA A 60 -6.98 15.32 -9.88
C ALA A 60 -5.52 15.46 -10.37
N GLU A 61 -5.30 16.02 -11.57
CA GLU A 61 -3.98 16.18 -12.18
C GLU A 61 -2.96 16.90 -11.29
N PRO A 62 -3.29 18.03 -10.62
CA PRO A 62 -2.31 18.76 -9.83
C PRO A 62 -1.83 18.01 -8.59
N LEU A 63 -2.58 17.01 -8.12
CA LEU A 63 -2.25 16.26 -6.91
C LEU A 63 -1.25 15.13 -7.19
N ILE A 64 -1.15 14.65 -8.43
CA ILE A 64 -0.25 13.55 -8.82
C ILE A 64 1.24 13.91 -8.55
N PRO A 65 1.77 15.08 -8.98
CA PRO A 65 3.13 15.48 -8.65
C PRO A 65 3.38 15.62 -7.15
N VAL A 66 2.39 16.11 -6.40
CA VAL A 66 2.48 16.27 -4.93
C VAL A 66 2.56 14.91 -4.26
N LEU A 67 1.67 13.98 -4.62
CA LEU A 67 1.68 12.60 -4.14
C LEU A 67 3.01 11.90 -4.46
N LYS A 68 3.54 12.10 -5.67
CA LYS A 68 4.84 11.53 -6.05
C LYS A 68 5.96 12.04 -5.15
N THR A 69 6.03 13.34 -4.90
CA THR A 69 7.03 13.95 -4.01
C THR A 69 6.87 13.46 -2.58
N ALA A 70 5.64 13.40 -2.06
CA ALA A 70 5.36 12.88 -0.72
C ALA A 70 5.76 11.40 -0.58
N ALA A 71 5.47 10.57 -1.59
CA ALA A 71 5.85 9.17 -1.61
C ALA A 71 7.37 8.98 -1.66
N LEU A 72 8.10 9.80 -2.42
CA LEU A 72 9.57 9.79 -2.44
C LEU A 72 10.17 10.21 -1.09
N ASN A 73 9.57 11.22 -0.43
CA ASN A 73 9.98 11.63 0.90
C ASN A 73 9.68 10.54 1.95
N LEU A 74 8.55 9.85 1.84
CA LEU A 74 8.23 8.73 2.73
C LEU A 74 9.21 7.56 2.51
N LEU A 75 9.57 7.28 1.26
CA LEU A 75 10.49 6.22 0.88
C LEU A 75 11.89 6.42 1.49
N SER A 76 12.36 7.65 1.66
CA SER A 76 13.66 7.92 2.28
C SER A 76 13.69 7.64 3.80
N LEU A 77 12.52 7.49 4.43
CA LEU A 77 12.35 7.15 5.84
C LEU A 77 12.15 5.64 6.07
N VAL A 78 11.98 4.88 4.99
CA VAL A 78 11.67 3.45 5.03
C VAL A 78 12.94 2.62 5.01
N HIS A 79 13.00 1.63 5.91
CA HIS A 79 13.96 0.54 5.82
C HIS A 79 13.40 -0.61 4.98
N PHE A 80 14.18 -1.07 4.00
CA PHE A 80 13.85 -2.27 3.24
C PHE A 80 14.58 -3.48 3.82
N PRO A 81 13.84 -4.47 4.37
CA PRO A 81 14.47 -5.70 4.83
C PRO A 81 15.16 -6.39 3.65
N ALA A 82 16.34 -6.94 3.92
CA ALA A 82 17.05 -7.80 2.99
C ALA A 82 16.45 -9.22 3.05
N VAL A 83 16.65 -9.99 1.99
CA VAL A 83 16.44 -11.44 2.05
C VAL A 83 17.58 -11.99 2.92
N GLU A 84 17.32 -12.17 4.22
CA GLU A 84 18.25 -12.85 5.09
C GLU A 84 18.31 -14.33 4.67
N ALA A 85 19.52 -14.88 4.55
CA ALA A 85 19.68 -16.32 4.43
C ALA A 85 19.11 -16.95 5.69
N GLU A 86 18.33 -18.03 5.55
CA GLU A 86 17.70 -18.79 6.64
C GLU A 86 18.71 -19.10 7.75
N THR A 87 18.84 -18.19 8.72
CA THR A 87 19.54 -18.45 9.98
C THR A 87 18.48 -18.92 10.96
N ASP A 88 18.56 -20.21 11.32
CA ASP A 88 17.68 -20.97 12.21
C ASP A 88 17.52 -20.40 13.65
N SER A 89 17.93 -19.16 13.92
CA SER A 89 17.70 -18.52 15.21
C SER A 89 16.40 -17.74 15.19
N SER A 90 15.33 -18.35 15.71
CA SER A 90 14.13 -17.61 16.13
C SER A 90 14.57 -16.49 17.09
N ALA A 91 14.16 -15.25 16.79
CA ALA A 91 14.45 -14.11 17.63
C ALA A 91 13.75 -14.26 18.99
N PRO A 92 14.38 -13.86 20.12
CA PRO A 92 13.75 -13.94 21.43
C PRO A 92 12.39 -13.23 21.45
N MET A 93 11.36 -13.86 22.01
CA MET A 93 9.99 -13.35 22.08
C MET A 93 9.93 -11.88 22.54
N GLU A 94 10.66 -11.53 23.60
CA GLU A 94 10.70 -10.18 24.14
C GLU A 94 11.25 -9.15 23.13
N ALA A 95 12.29 -9.50 22.36
CA ALA A 95 12.86 -8.63 21.35
C ALA A 95 11.88 -8.38 20.19
N VAL A 96 11.14 -9.41 19.78
CA VAL A 96 10.10 -9.31 18.74
C VAL A 96 8.91 -8.47 19.21
N MET A 97 8.50 -8.62 20.48
CA MET A 97 7.44 -7.78 21.06
C MET A 97 7.84 -6.30 21.09
N GLN A 98 9.10 -6.00 21.45
CA GLN A 98 9.62 -4.64 21.50
C GLN A 98 9.74 -3.99 20.12
N SER A 99 9.92 -4.78 19.05
CA SER A 99 10.02 -4.26 17.68
C SER A 99 8.67 -3.99 17.01
N TRP A 100 7.55 -4.45 17.59
CA TRP A 100 6.23 -4.41 16.94
C TRP A 100 5.81 -3.01 16.48
N SER A 101 5.95 -1.98 17.32
CA SER A 101 5.54 -0.62 16.96
C SER A 101 6.35 -0.04 15.81
N ASP A 102 7.65 -0.30 15.78
CA ASP A 102 8.52 0.11 14.67
C ASP A 102 8.17 -0.67 13.40
N TRP A 103 7.94 -1.98 13.52
CA TRP A 103 7.50 -2.81 12.39
C TRP A 103 6.19 -2.31 11.79
N VAL A 104 5.18 -1.98 12.61
CA VAL A 104 3.88 -1.45 12.14
C VAL A 104 4.08 -0.15 11.37
N TYR A 105 4.87 0.78 11.91
CA TYR A 105 5.19 2.03 11.22
C TYR A 105 5.89 1.77 9.88
N GLN A 106 6.96 0.98 9.90
CA GLN A 106 7.79 0.68 8.73
C GLN A 106 6.99 -0.05 7.65
N GLU A 107 6.17 -1.03 8.01
CA GLU A 107 5.33 -1.78 7.08
C GLU A 107 4.22 -0.90 6.50
N SER A 108 3.60 -0.05 7.32
CA SER A 108 2.62 0.94 6.86
C SER A 108 3.24 1.92 5.86
N ALA A 109 4.47 2.38 6.11
CA ALA A 109 5.20 3.27 5.23
C ALA A 109 5.59 2.60 3.91
N ARG A 110 6.12 1.36 3.95
CA ARG A 110 6.39 0.54 2.75
C ARG A 110 5.15 0.37 1.87
N ARG A 111 4.04 -0.08 2.46
CA ARG A 111 2.77 -0.30 1.74
C ARG A 111 2.18 0.99 1.19
N THR A 112 2.26 2.09 1.95
CA THR A 112 1.78 3.43 1.50
C THR A 112 2.61 3.96 0.34
N ALA A 113 3.94 3.88 0.40
CA ALA A 113 4.81 4.31 -0.68
C ALA A 113 4.55 3.47 -1.95
N LEU A 114 4.52 2.14 -1.81
CA LEU A 114 4.23 1.23 -2.92
C LEU A 114 2.86 1.51 -3.56
N PHE A 115 1.83 1.72 -2.74
CA PHE A 115 0.50 2.05 -3.24
C PHE A 115 0.45 3.42 -3.95
N SER A 116 1.21 4.40 -3.47
CA SER A 116 1.30 5.71 -4.13
C SER A 116 1.83 5.58 -5.55
N PHE A 117 2.94 4.84 -5.72
CA PHE A 117 3.50 4.59 -7.06
C PHE A 117 2.54 3.75 -7.91
N TYR A 118 1.92 2.72 -7.34
CA TYR A 118 0.88 1.94 -8.02
C TYR A 118 -0.25 2.83 -8.57
N LEU A 119 -0.83 3.69 -7.72
CA LEU A 119 -1.91 4.60 -8.10
C LEU A 119 -1.47 5.57 -9.21
N ILE A 120 -0.25 6.10 -9.13
CA ILE A 120 0.32 6.97 -10.16
C ILE A 120 0.49 6.21 -11.49
N GLN A 121 1.02 4.99 -11.49
CA GLN A 121 1.17 4.22 -12.75
C GLN A 121 -0.18 3.85 -13.37
N ILE A 122 -1.16 3.44 -12.55
CA ILE A 122 -2.51 3.17 -13.03
C ILE A 122 -3.15 4.43 -13.61
N TYR A 123 -2.98 5.57 -12.96
CA TYR A 123 -3.46 6.85 -13.47
C TYR A 123 -2.87 7.17 -14.84
N ARG A 124 -1.54 7.06 -14.98
CA ARG A 124 -0.83 7.31 -16.25
C ARG A 124 -1.31 6.36 -17.36
N LEU A 125 -1.57 5.10 -17.03
CA LEU A 125 -2.12 4.11 -17.95
C LEU A 125 -3.53 4.50 -18.42
N ILE A 126 -4.40 4.92 -17.50
CA ILE A 126 -5.78 5.31 -17.80
C ILE A 126 -5.85 6.54 -18.70
N ILE A 127 -4.95 7.52 -18.55
CA ILE A 127 -4.91 8.71 -19.40
C ILE A 127 -4.23 8.47 -20.76
N GLY A 128 -3.74 7.26 -21.02
CA GLY A 128 -3.13 6.90 -22.30
C GLY A 128 -1.74 7.52 -22.53
N GLU A 129 -0.92 7.64 -21.49
CA GLU A 129 0.44 8.17 -21.65
C GLU A 129 1.29 7.24 -22.54
N ASN A 130 1.77 7.75 -23.67
CA ASN A 130 2.39 6.96 -24.75
C ASN A 130 3.80 6.43 -24.44
N ASN A 131 4.44 6.87 -23.36
CA ASN A 131 5.83 6.53 -23.01
C ASN A 131 5.93 5.69 -21.72
N LEU A 132 4.92 4.85 -21.47
CA LEU A 132 4.93 3.95 -20.32
C LEU A 132 5.72 2.69 -20.62
N SER A 133 6.85 2.51 -19.93
CA SER A 133 7.55 1.23 -19.83
C SER A 133 7.18 0.55 -18.51
N CYS A 134 6.71 -0.68 -18.56
CA CYS A 134 6.53 -1.50 -17.37
C CYS A 134 7.85 -2.22 -17.05
N ASP A 135 8.51 -1.82 -15.97
CA ASP A 135 9.72 -2.48 -15.46
C ASP A 135 9.40 -3.70 -14.58
N GLY A 136 8.10 -3.99 -14.36
CA GLY A 136 7.62 -5.03 -13.45
C GLY A 136 7.73 -4.66 -11.96
N ARG A 137 8.22 -3.46 -11.62
CA ARG A 137 8.54 -3.03 -10.24
C ARG A 137 7.86 -1.71 -9.85
N LEU A 138 6.92 -1.23 -10.67
CA LEU A 138 6.22 0.05 -10.51
C LEU A 138 7.16 1.27 -10.51
N GLY A 139 8.37 1.14 -11.07
CA GLY A 139 9.35 2.21 -11.12
C GLY A 139 10.16 2.42 -9.82
N LEU A 140 10.09 1.51 -8.84
CA LEU A 140 10.90 1.58 -7.62
C LEU A 140 11.49 0.23 -7.23
N ASN A 141 12.64 0.24 -6.55
CA ASN A 141 13.06 -0.92 -5.78
C ASN A 141 12.30 -0.92 -4.45
N HIS A 142 11.67 -2.05 -4.10
CA HIS A 142 10.88 -2.16 -2.89
C HIS A 142 10.89 -3.59 -2.35
N SER A 143 10.68 -3.72 -1.04
CA SER A 143 10.33 -4.97 -0.39
C SER A 143 9.24 -4.73 0.66
N TRP A 144 8.42 -5.72 0.99
CA TRP A 144 7.38 -5.65 2.03
C TRP A 144 6.95 -7.06 2.46
N TYR A 145 6.34 -7.20 3.65
CA TYR A 145 5.95 -8.50 4.20
C TYR A 145 4.53 -8.88 3.77
N LEU A 146 4.42 -9.98 3.03
CA LEU A 146 3.16 -10.68 2.76
C LEU A 146 2.87 -11.65 3.90
N SER A 147 2.11 -11.18 4.89
CA SER A 147 1.58 -11.98 5.99
C SER A 147 0.34 -11.31 6.60
N ALA A 148 -0.82 -11.95 6.44
CA ALA A 148 -2.05 -11.50 7.08
C ALA A 148 -1.99 -11.60 8.61
N GLN A 149 -1.27 -12.58 9.14
CA GLN A 149 -1.16 -12.80 10.59
C GLN A 149 -0.36 -11.67 11.23
N LEU A 150 0.80 -11.30 10.64
CA LEU A 150 1.58 -10.16 11.12
C LEU A 150 0.79 -8.84 10.99
N TRP A 151 0.16 -8.62 9.84
CA TRP A 151 -0.57 -7.36 9.59
C TRP A 151 -1.79 -7.18 10.50
N ASN A 152 -2.50 -8.28 10.83
CA ASN A 152 -3.72 -8.22 11.63
C ASN A 152 -3.47 -8.32 13.14
N ALA A 153 -2.23 -8.55 13.59
CA ALA A 153 -1.90 -8.62 15.01
C ALA A 153 -2.29 -7.31 15.72
N GLN A 154 -3.07 -7.43 16.81
CA GLN A 154 -3.59 -6.27 17.56
C GLN A 154 -2.78 -5.96 18.82
N THR A 155 -1.86 -6.84 19.20
CA THR A 155 -0.99 -6.68 20.35
C THR A 155 0.44 -7.09 20.01
N ALA A 156 1.42 -6.57 20.75
CA ALA A 156 2.82 -6.96 20.62
C ALA A 156 3.01 -8.47 20.83
N PHE A 157 2.23 -9.05 21.73
CA PHE A 157 2.25 -10.49 22.00
C PHE A 157 1.74 -11.30 20.80
N ASP A 158 0.57 -10.95 20.24
CA ASP A 158 0.03 -11.64 19.06
C ASP A 158 0.96 -11.52 17.86
N PHE A 159 1.61 -10.34 17.70
CA PHE A 159 2.61 -10.12 16.67
C PHE A 159 3.81 -11.06 16.84
N ALA A 160 4.33 -11.18 18.07
CA ALA A 160 5.48 -12.02 18.34
C ALA A 160 5.16 -13.51 18.24
N VAL A 161 3.93 -13.94 18.57
CA VAL A 161 3.44 -15.29 18.28
C VAL A 161 3.41 -15.51 16.76
N ALA A 162 2.77 -14.62 16.00
CA ALA A 162 2.66 -14.73 14.55
C ALA A 162 4.05 -14.73 13.86
N TRP A 163 4.98 -13.93 14.35
CA TRP A 163 6.36 -13.87 13.85
C TRP A 163 7.09 -15.20 14.00
N ASN A 164 6.89 -15.91 15.12
CA ASN A 164 7.59 -17.15 15.40
C ASN A 164 6.88 -18.40 14.83
N GLU A 165 5.55 -18.36 14.70
CA GLU A 165 4.76 -19.52 14.32
C GLU A 165 4.29 -19.52 12.86
N ASN A 166 4.31 -18.38 12.18
CA ASN A 166 3.83 -18.26 10.81
C ASN A 166 4.93 -17.91 9.82
N GLN A 167 4.72 -18.32 8.57
CA GLN A 167 5.55 -17.92 7.46
C GLN A 167 5.24 -16.46 7.10
N HIS A 168 6.28 -15.65 6.99
CA HIS A 168 6.19 -14.25 6.58
C HIS A 168 7.01 -14.03 5.32
N PHE A 169 6.32 -14.01 4.17
CA PHE A 169 6.98 -13.96 2.87
C PHE A 169 7.46 -12.54 2.56
N LEU A 170 8.75 -12.37 2.33
CA LEU A 170 9.28 -11.09 1.88
C LEU A 170 9.12 -10.96 0.36
N ILE A 171 8.29 -10.01 -0.08
CA ILE A 171 8.04 -9.75 -1.50
C ILE A 171 8.97 -8.63 -1.95
N CYS A 172 9.94 -8.96 -2.79
CA CYS A 172 10.91 -8.02 -3.36
C CYS A 172 10.52 -7.66 -4.80
N ASN A 173 10.40 -6.38 -5.12
CA ASN A 173 10.22 -5.88 -6.50
C ASN A 173 9.06 -6.57 -7.25
N ALA A 174 7.95 -6.79 -6.54
CA ALA A 174 6.76 -7.49 -7.02
C ALA A 174 7.01 -8.94 -7.50
N ASP A 175 8.10 -9.57 -7.07
CA ASP A 175 8.34 -11.00 -7.25
C ASP A 175 7.52 -11.81 -6.24
N PHE A 176 6.47 -12.46 -6.74
CA PHE A 176 5.61 -13.35 -5.97
C PHE A 176 5.94 -14.83 -6.18
N VAL A 177 6.96 -15.20 -6.97
CA VAL A 177 7.20 -16.60 -7.37
C VAL A 177 7.34 -17.52 -6.15
N GLY A 178 8.19 -17.16 -5.19
CA GLY A 178 8.39 -17.95 -3.97
C GLY A 178 7.13 -18.03 -3.10
N ALA A 179 6.45 -16.89 -2.93
CA ALA A 179 5.20 -16.85 -2.15
C ALA A 179 4.09 -17.70 -2.80
N LEU A 180 3.93 -17.65 -4.13
CA LEU A 180 2.88 -18.41 -4.82
C LEU A 180 3.09 -19.92 -4.75
N GLN A 181 4.32 -20.39 -4.52
CA GLN A 181 4.63 -21.81 -4.35
C GLN A 181 4.19 -22.30 -2.96
N SER A 182 4.51 -21.54 -1.91
CA SER A 182 4.42 -22.03 -0.53
C SER A 182 3.31 -21.40 0.32
N ALA A 183 2.82 -20.20 -0.04
CA ALA A 183 1.83 -19.48 0.74
C ALA A 183 0.45 -20.15 0.68
N ARG A 184 -0.26 -20.05 1.80
CA ARG A 184 -1.68 -20.39 1.91
C ARG A 184 -2.51 -19.15 1.59
N PRO A 185 -3.76 -19.31 1.12
CA PRO A 185 -4.66 -18.17 0.90
C PRO A 185 -4.90 -17.29 2.13
N ALA A 186 -4.80 -17.88 3.32
CA ALA A 186 -4.95 -17.19 4.59
C ALA A 186 -3.74 -16.28 4.92
N ASP A 187 -2.57 -16.53 4.32
CA ASP A 187 -1.37 -15.71 4.51
C ASP A 187 -1.43 -14.42 3.68
N VAL A 188 -2.29 -14.38 2.65
CA VAL A 188 -2.45 -13.25 1.73
C VAL A 188 -3.50 -12.28 2.24
N ASP A 189 -3.03 -11.14 2.78
CA ASP A 189 -3.89 -10.04 3.21
C ASP A 189 -4.51 -9.25 2.04
N LEU A 190 -5.34 -8.26 2.36
CA LEU A 190 -6.03 -7.43 1.38
C LEU A 190 -5.08 -6.72 0.42
N PHE A 191 -3.94 -6.23 0.93
CA PHE A 191 -2.95 -5.54 0.13
C PHE A 191 -2.27 -6.49 -0.86
N GLY A 192 -1.91 -7.69 -0.40
CA GLY A 192 -1.39 -8.77 -1.24
C GLY A 192 -2.37 -9.22 -2.31
N ARG A 193 -3.65 -9.39 -1.99
CA ARG A 193 -4.70 -9.75 -2.97
C ARG A 193 -4.81 -8.72 -4.09
N MET A 194 -4.77 -7.44 -3.74
CA MET A 194 -4.81 -6.35 -4.71
C MET A 194 -3.59 -6.40 -5.65
N LEU A 195 -2.36 -6.50 -5.11
CA LEU A 195 -1.15 -6.55 -5.94
C LEU A 195 -1.07 -7.84 -6.77
N LEU A 196 -1.43 -8.99 -6.22
CA LEU A 196 -1.49 -10.26 -6.95
C LEU A 196 -2.46 -10.20 -8.13
N SER A 197 -3.61 -9.55 -7.95
CA SER A 197 -4.60 -9.38 -9.02
C SER A 197 -4.04 -8.51 -10.16
N THR A 198 -3.21 -7.51 -9.84
CA THR A 198 -2.52 -6.68 -10.82
C THR A 198 -1.42 -7.45 -11.56
N VAL A 199 -0.64 -8.26 -10.84
CA VAL A 199 0.53 -8.97 -11.40
C VAL A 199 0.12 -10.19 -12.24
N LEU A 200 -0.81 -11.01 -11.74
CA LEU A 200 -1.24 -12.24 -12.42
C LEU A 200 -2.44 -12.02 -13.35
N GLY A 201 -3.19 -10.94 -13.13
CA GLY A 201 -4.53 -10.79 -13.66
C GLY A 201 -5.57 -11.48 -12.78
N VAL A 202 -6.81 -10.96 -12.83
CA VAL A 202 -7.91 -11.37 -11.94
C VAL A 202 -8.23 -12.87 -12.03
N ASP A 203 -8.26 -13.44 -13.24
CA ASP A 203 -8.66 -14.84 -13.41
C ASP A 203 -7.58 -15.82 -12.92
N GLN A 204 -6.31 -15.51 -13.15
CA GLN A 204 -5.20 -16.31 -12.65
C GLN A 204 -5.10 -16.23 -11.12
N ALA A 205 -5.29 -15.03 -10.55
CA ALA A 205 -5.37 -14.86 -9.11
C ALA A 205 -6.52 -15.70 -8.54
N LYS A 206 -7.74 -15.61 -9.10
CA LYS A 206 -8.88 -16.45 -8.69
C LYS A 206 -8.58 -17.93 -8.78
N ALA A 207 -7.96 -18.39 -9.86
CA ALA A 207 -7.57 -19.79 -10.03
C ALA A 207 -6.56 -20.24 -8.96
N TRP A 208 -5.59 -19.39 -8.60
CA TRP A 208 -4.64 -19.67 -7.53
C TRP A 208 -5.33 -19.81 -6.17
N PHE A 209 -6.23 -18.89 -5.81
CA PHE A 209 -7.01 -18.97 -4.57
C PHE A 209 -7.90 -20.21 -4.53
N TYR A 210 -8.62 -20.47 -5.63
CA TYR A 210 -9.54 -21.60 -5.76
C TYR A 210 -8.82 -22.94 -5.65
N SER A 211 -7.66 -23.09 -6.30
CA SER A 211 -6.83 -24.31 -6.23
C SER A 211 -6.36 -24.64 -4.81
N ARG A 212 -6.40 -23.67 -3.89
CA ARG A 212 -6.00 -23.78 -2.48
C ARG A 212 -7.19 -23.67 -1.52
N GLY A 213 -8.42 -23.86 -2.02
CA GLY A 213 -9.63 -23.93 -1.19
C GLY A 213 -10.15 -22.58 -0.68
N ALA A 214 -9.81 -21.48 -1.35
CA ALA A 214 -10.26 -20.14 -0.98
C ALA A 214 -10.87 -19.38 -2.16
N ILE A 215 -11.55 -18.29 -1.85
CA ILE A 215 -12.08 -17.35 -2.84
C ILE A 215 -11.27 -16.04 -2.70
N LEU A 216 -10.91 -15.47 -3.85
CA LEU A 216 -10.23 -14.18 -3.94
C LEU A 216 -11.13 -13.06 -3.43
#